data_AF-V9VZP1-F1
#
_entry.id   AF-V9VZP1-F1
#
_cell.length_a   1.000
_cell.length_b   1.000
_cell.length_c   1.000
_cell.angle_alpha   90.00
_cell.angle_beta   90.00
_cell.angle_gamma   90.00
#
_symmetry.space_group_name_H-M   'P 1'
#
loop_
_entity.id
_entity.type
_entity.pdbx_description
1 polymer ?
#
loop_
_entity_poly.entity_id
_entity_poly.type
_entity_poly.pdbx_seq_one_letter_code
_entity_poly.pdbx_strand_id
1 'polypeptide(L)' 'MCLAIDICGTFTDTVLVAGEDSILAAAKTLTTHQNPADGAMEGAARVMAHSG' A
#
# COMPACT_ATOMS: atom_id res chain seq x y z
N MET A 1 10.07 10.75 -0.57
CA MET A 1 9.28 9.60 -0.12
C MET A 1 8.10 9.46 -1.07
N CYS A 2 7.83 8.25 -1.54
CA CYS A 2 6.79 7.95 -2.52
C CYS A 2 5.95 6.76 -2.04
N LEU A 3 4.65 6.81 -2.30
CA LEU A 3 3.72 5.71 -2.03
C LEU A 3 3.23 5.15 -3.37
N ALA A 4 3.45 3.86 -3.59
CA ALA A 4 2.95 3.13 -4.74
C ALA A 4 1.84 2.17 -4.31
N ILE A 5 0.75 2.13 -5.07
CA ILE A 5 -0.40 1.26 -4.82
C ILE A 5 -0.76 0.55 -6.13
N ASP A 6 -0.85 -0.77 -6.06
CA ASP A 6 -1.34 -1.63 -7.15
C ASP A 6 -2.62 -2.34 -6.69
N ILE A 7 -3.73 -2.05 -7.38
CA ILE A 7 -5.04 -2.60 -7.07
C ILE A 7 -5.33 -3.73 -8.06
N CYS A 8 -5.26 -4.96 -7.56
CA CYS A 8 -5.54 -6.17 -8.34
C CYS A 8 -6.89 -6.79 -7.96
N GLY A 9 -7.18 -7.98 -8.48
CA GLY A 9 -8.46 -8.66 -8.24
C GLY A 9 -8.63 -9.21 -6.83
N THR A 10 -7.62 -9.83 -6.23
CA THR A 10 -7.75 -10.42 -4.89
C THR A 10 -7.13 -9.56 -3.82
N PHE A 11 -6.00 -8.93 -4.14
CA PHE A 11 -5.22 -8.14 -3.21
C PHE A 11 -4.90 -6.77 -3.80
N THR A 12 -4.80 -5.79 -2.90
CA THR A 12 -4.19 -4.50 -3.14
C THR A 12 -2.81 -4.49 -2.49
N ASP A 13 -1.78 -4.23 -3.29
CA ASP A 13 -0.40 -4.12 -2.87
C ASP A 13 -0.06 -2.64 -2.63
N THR A 14 0.58 -2.34 -1.50
CA THR A 14 1.03 -0.98 -1.16
C THR A 14 2.49 -1.00 -0.74
N VAL A 15 3.30 -0.11 -1.31
CA VAL A 15 4.74 -0.02 -1.03
C VAL A 15 5.11 1.44 -0.74
N LEU A 16 5.78 1.66 0.38
CA LEU A 16 6.37 2.95 0.74
C LEU A 16 7.86 2.94 0.42
N VAL A 17 8.32 3.93 -0.36
CA VAL A 17 9.70 4.03 -0.84
C VAL A 17 10.32 5.36 -0.38
N ALA A 18 11.55 5.30 0.12
CA ALA A 18 12.41 6.44 0.39
C ALA A 18 13.52 6.54 -0.67
N GLY A 19 13.60 7.68 -1.36
CA GLY A 19 14.53 7.85 -2.48
C GLY A 19 14.15 6.95 -3.67
N GLU A 20 15.14 6.56 -4.46
CA GLU A 20 14.93 5.76 -5.66
C GLU A 20 14.94 4.25 -5.37
N ASP A 21 15.64 3.79 -4.33
CA ASP A 21 15.95 2.35 -4.14
C ASP A 21 15.62 1.78 -2.75
N SER A 22 15.09 2.55 -1.79
CA SER A 22 14.84 2.05 -0.43
C SER A 22 13.36 1.80 -0.16
N ILE A 23 12.96 0.53 -0.08
CA ILE A 23 11.62 0.16 0.39
C ILE A 23 11.59 0.25 1.91
N LEU A 24 10.76 1.15 2.44
CA LEU A 24 10.57 1.32 3.88
C LEU A 24 9.59 0.31 4.47
N ALA A 25 8.50 0.04 3.76
CA ALA A 25 7.47 -0.90 4.18
C ALA A 25 6.62 -1.35 2.98
N ALA A 26 6.05 -2.54 3.09
CA ALA A 26 5.07 -3.06 2.13
C ALA A 26 3.89 -3.68 2.89
N ALA A 27 2.69 -3.56 2.32
CA ALA A 27 1.47 -4.14 2.86
C ALA A 27 0.65 -4.76 1.73
N LYS A 28 -0.01 -5.87 2.06
CA LYS A 28 -0.99 -6.57 1.22
C LYS A 28 -2.33 -6.56 1.93
N THR A 29 -3.35 -5.99 1.29
CA THR A 29 -4.74 -5.94 1.79
C THR A 29 -5.66 -6.66 0.82
N LEU A 30 -6.81 -7.14 1.27
CA LEU A 30 -7.82 -7.68 0.35
C LEU A 30 -8.38 -6.55 -0.51
N THR A 31 -8.58 -6.80 -1.80
CA THR A 31 -9.19 -5.81 -2.69
C THR A 31 -10.64 -5.58 -2.29
N THR A 32 -11.00 -4.32 -2.05
CA THR A 32 -12.37 -3.89 -1.81
C THR A 32 -13.06 -3.55 -3.14
N HIS A 33 -13.65 -4.55 -3.80
CA HIS A 33 -14.23 -4.36 -5.15
C HIS A 33 -15.30 -3.28 -5.28
N GLN A 34 -16.11 -3.10 -4.23
CA GLN A 34 -17.17 -2.08 -4.23
C GLN A 34 -16.60 -0.66 -4.11
N ASN A 35 -15.46 -0.52 -3.44
CA ASN A 35 -14.78 0.74 -3.23
C ASN A 35 -13.26 0.54 -3.11
N PRO A 36 -12.52 0.49 -4.22
CA PRO A 36 -11.09 0.17 -4.20
C PRO A 36 -10.22 1.15 -3.40
N ALA A 37 -10.72 2.37 -3.18
CA ALA A 37 -10.08 3.36 -2.35
C ALA A 37 -9.93 2.88 -0.89
N ASP A 38 -10.86 2.07 -0.37
CA ASP A 38 -10.80 1.58 1.00
C ASP A 38 -9.58 0.65 1.21
N GLY A 39 -9.39 -0.33 0.32
CA GLY A 39 -8.23 -1.22 0.37
C GLY A 39 -6.90 -0.48 0.14
N ALA A 40 -6.90 0.57 -0.70
CA ALA A 40 -5.74 1.43 -0.91
C ALA A 40 -5.39 2.26 0.34
N MET A 41 -6.40 2.86 1.00
CA MET A 41 -6.21 3.63 2.23
C MET A 41 -5.79 2.74 3.40
N GLU A 42 -6.33 1.52 3.48
CA GLU A 42 -5.89 0.53 4.47
C GLU A 42 -4.42 0.13 4.24
N GLY A 43 -4.03 -0.11 2.99
CA GLY A 43 -2.63 -0.40 2.63
C GLY A 43 -1.70 0.76 3.00
N ALA A 44 -2.11 1.99 2.70
CA ALA A 44 -1.37 3.21 3.05
C ALA A 44 -1.18 3.35 4.57
N ALA A 45 -2.26 3.18 5.34
CA ALA A 45 -2.20 3.23 6.81
C ALA A 45 -1.26 2.16 7.38
N ARG A 46 -1.28 0.94 6.83
CA ARG A 46 -0.41 -0.15 7.25
C ARG A 46 1.07 0.17 6.99
N VAL A 47 1.44 0.61 5.79
CA VAL A 47 2.86 0.92 5.51
C VAL A 47 3.36 2.09 6.36
N MET A 48 2.54 3.13 6.57
CA MET A 48 2.90 4.28 7.40
C MET A 48 3.11 3.90 8.87
N ALA A 49 2.33 2.94 9.40
CA ALA A 49 2.49 2.46 10.77
C ALA A 49 3.77 1.62 10.98
N HIS A 50 4.32 1.03 9.92
CA HIS A 50 5.51 0.17 9.99
C HIS A 50 6.81 0.88 9.57
N SER A 51 6.72 2.10 9.01
CA SER A 51 7.86 2.79 8.40
C SER A 51 8.71 3.66 9.33
N GLY A 52 8.36 3.76 10.63
CA GLY A 52 9.21 4.37 11.67
C GLY A 52 9.28 5.89 11.63
#